data_AF-A0A4S2HD79-F1
#
_entry.id   AF-A0A4S2HD79-F1
#
_cell.length_a   1.000
_cell.length_b   1.000
_cell.length_c   1.000
_cell.angle_alpha   90.00
_cell.angle_beta   90.00
_cell.angle_gamma   90.00
#
_symmetry.space_group_name_H-M   'P 1'
#
loop_
_entity.id
_entity.type
_entity.pdbx_description
1 polymer ?
#
loop_
_entity_poly.entity_id
_entity_poly.type
_entity_poly.pdbx_seq_one_letter_code
_entity_poly.pdbx_strand_id
1 'polypeptide(L)'
;MNIDYWKWIGGSCLYARIPAEPEIKDQLEPVIELLELAKSQELDGLAFDFDHAGTPMKRGEDLWQIDQIMAHAMNSSLKVFAIIDRSQRNAWWLDLVSELEKSGLEARLFYDPQLAREWVETRFNS
;
A
#
# COMPACT_ATOMS: atom_id res chain seq x y z
N MET A 1 1.57 -13.19 -7.59
CA MET A 1 0.65 -12.05 -7.73
C MET A 1 -0.84 -12.43 -7.82
N ASN A 2 -1.56 -12.41 -6.70
CA ASN A 2 -3.03 -12.42 -6.67
C ASN A 2 -3.55 -10.98 -6.50
N ILE A 3 -3.73 -10.28 -7.62
CA ILE A 3 -4.30 -8.91 -7.66
C ILE A 3 -5.61 -8.98 -8.42
N ASP A 4 -6.71 -8.65 -7.75
CA ASP A 4 -8.07 -8.72 -8.31
C ASP A 4 -8.31 -7.60 -9.33
N TYR A 5 -7.70 -6.43 -9.09
CA TYR A 5 -7.84 -5.28 -9.97
C TYR A 5 -6.63 -4.35 -9.89
N TRP A 6 -6.19 -3.82 -11.03
CA TRP A 6 -5.21 -2.73 -11.06
C TRP A 6 -5.50 -1.76 -12.20
N LYS A 7 -5.08 -0.50 -12.02
CA LYS A 7 -5.28 0.56 -13.00
C LYS A 7 -4.28 1.70 -12.80
N TRP A 8 -3.79 2.27 -13.90
CA TRP A 8 -3.16 3.59 -13.89
C TRP A 8 -4.17 4.66 -13.49
N ILE A 9 -3.79 5.49 -12.51
CA ILE A 9 -4.63 6.56 -11.99
C ILE A 9 -4.15 7.96 -12.42
N GLY A 10 -2.90 8.09 -12.86
CA GLY A 10 -2.42 9.31 -13.52
C GLY A 10 -0.91 9.27 -13.69
N GLY A 11 -0.37 9.81 -14.78
CA GLY A 11 1.07 9.80 -15.06
C GLY A 11 1.73 8.43 -14.77
N SER A 12 2.58 8.42 -13.75
CA SER A 12 3.36 7.29 -13.19
C SER A 12 2.76 6.73 -11.88
N CYS A 13 1.45 6.88 -11.66
CA CYS A 13 0.75 6.45 -10.44
C CYS A 13 -0.15 5.25 -10.67
N LEU A 14 -0.06 4.27 -9.77
CA LEU A 14 -0.79 3.00 -9.85
C LEU A 14 -1.80 2.87 -8.71
N TYR A 15 -2.98 2.34 -9.04
CA TYR A 15 -3.92 1.80 -8.06
C TYR A 15 -4.00 0.29 -8.22
N ALA A 16 -3.97 -0.44 -7.11
CA ALA A 16 -4.18 -1.89 -7.09
C ALA A 16 -5.13 -2.29 -5.96
N ARG A 17 -5.94 -3.31 -6.18
CA ARG A 17 -6.79 -3.94 -5.17
C ARG A 17 -6.31 -5.36 -4.95
N ILE A 18 -6.04 -5.66 -3.69
CA ILE A 18 -5.63 -6.95 -3.20
C ILE A 18 -6.87 -7.61 -2.61
N PRO A 19 -7.32 -8.75 -3.15
CA PRO A 19 -8.49 -9.44 -2.64
C PRO A 19 -8.22 -10.01 -1.25
N ALA A 20 -9.31 -10.35 -0.57
CA ALA A 20 -9.22 -11.08 0.68
C ALA A 20 -8.68 -12.48 0.45
N GLU A 21 -7.68 -12.84 1.26
CA GLU A 21 -7.13 -14.19 1.30
C GLU A 21 -7.35 -14.84 2.68
N PRO A 22 -7.34 -16.18 2.74
CA PRO A 22 -7.42 -16.93 3.99
C PRO A 22 -6.30 -16.60 4.98
N GLU A 23 -5.12 -16.23 4.47
CA GLU A 23 -3.96 -15.83 5.28
C GLU A 23 -3.54 -14.41 4.92
N ILE A 24 -3.19 -13.61 5.94
CA ILE A 24 -2.79 -12.22 5.70
C ILE A 24 -1.49 -12.14 4.91
N LYS A 25 -0.57 -13.08 5.14
CA LYS A 25 0.69 -13.15 4.42
C LYS A 25 0.52 -13.17 2.89
N ASP A 26 -0.53 -13.85 2.42
CA ASP A 26 -0.85 -14.01 1.00
C ASP A 26 -1.43 -12.70 0.41
N GLN A 27 -1.95 -11.80 1.27
CA GLN A 27 -2.36 -10.45 0.90
C GLN A 27 -1.20 -9.45 0.95
N LEU A 28 -0.20 -9.67 1.82
CA LEU A 28 0.95 -8.77 1.95
C LEU A 28 2.01 -9.00 0.86
N GLU A 29 2.18 -10.23 0.37
CA GLU A 29 3.13 -10.55 -0.69
C GLU A 29 2.88 -9.71 -1.98
N PRO A 30 1.63 -9.57 -2.48
CA PRO A 30 1.35 -8.66 -3.59
C PRO A 30 1.71 -7.19 -3.31
N VAL A 31 1.67 -6.72 -2.06
CA VAL A 31 2.11 -5.34 -1.72
C VAL A 31 3.62 -5.19 -1.98
N ILE A 32 4.41 -6.20 -1.59
CA ILE A 32 5.86 -6.20 -1.81
C ILE A 32 6.16 -6.23 -3.31
N GLU A 33 5.49 -7.11 -4.07
CA GLU A 33 5.61 -7.18 -5.53
C GLU A 33 5.29 -5.81 -6.18
N LEU A 34 4.26 -5.11 -5.71
CA LEU A 34 3.88 -3.77 -6.18
C LEU A 34 4.95 -2.71 -5.87
N LEU A 35 5.61 -2.78 -4.72
CA LEU A 35 6.69 -1.86 -4.35
C LEU A 35 7.97 -2.11 -5.15
N GLU A 36 8.26 -3.37 -5.46
CA GLU A 36 9.35 -3.72 -6.39
C GLU A 36 9.05 -3.24 -7.81
N LEU A 37 7.81 -3.43 -8.27
CA LEU A 37 7.36 -2.86 -9.54
C LEU A 37 7.51 -1.35 -9.53
N ALA A 38 7.12 -0.68 -8.43
CA ALA A 38 7.24 0.75 -8.27
C ALA A 38 8.67 1.22 -8.52
N LYS A 39 9.64 0.56 -7.89
CA LYS A 39 11.06 0.82 -8.13
C LYS A 39 11.48 0.59 -9.58
N SER A 40 11.10 -0.54 -10.17
CA SER A 40 11.54 -0.93 -11.51
C SER A 40 10.97 -0.06 -12.65
N GLN A 41 9.78 0.50 -12.44
CA GLN A 41 9.07 1.34 -13.40
C GLN A 41 9.13 2.82 -13.04
N GLU A 42 9.92 3.20 -12.03
CA GLU A 42 10.03 4.56 -11.51
C GLU A 42 8.67 5.22 -11.22
N LEU A 43 7.79 4.48 -10.55
CA LEU A 43 6.48 5.01 -10.16
C LEU A 43 6.63 6.12 -9.14
N ASP A 44 5.86 7.20 -9.30
CA ASP A 44 5.84 8.31 -8.36
C ASP A 44 4.81 8.09 -7.24
N GLY A 45 3.74 7.34 -7.52
CA GLY A 45 2.62 7.16 -6.59
C GLY A 45 2.02 5.75 -6.63
N LEU A 46 1.66 5.23 -5.47
CA LEU A 46 0.97 3.94 -5.35
C LEU A 46 -0.18 4.05 -4.34
N ALA A 47 -1.37 3.62 -4.75
CA ALA A 47 -2.51 3.39 -3.87
C ALA A 47 -2.84 1.90 -3.89
N PHE A 48 -2.82 1.22 -2.75
CA PHE A 48 -3.28 -0.16 -2.66
C PHE A 48 -4.49 -0.32 -1.74
N ASP A 49 -5.42 -1.14 -2.18
CA ASP A 49 -6.69 -1.43 -1.51
C ASP A 49 -6.66 -2.83 -0.92
N PHE A 50 -6.61 -2.87 0.40
CA PHE A 50 -6.46 -4.07 1.20
C PHE A 50 -7.82 -4.50 1.75
N ASP A 51 -8.32 -5.63 1.24
CA ASP A 51 -9.58 -6.21 1.68
C ASP A 51 -9.33 -7.39 2.61
N HIS A 52 -9.25 -7.16 3.92
CA HIS A 52 -8.86 -8.24 4.84
C HIS A 52 -9.99 -9.25 5.15
N ALA A 53 -11.24 -9.02 4.71
CA ALA A 53 -12.46 -9.81 4.97
C ALA A 53 -12.60 -10.52 6.33
N GLY A 54 -12.11 -9.91 7.42
CA GLY A 54 -12.18 -10.52 8.75
C GLY A 54 -11.04 -11.47 9.12
N THR A 55 -10.08 -11.75 8.22
CA THR A 55 -8.90 -12.56 8.51
C THR A 55 -8.05 -11.86 9.58
N PRO A 56 -7.86 -12.48 10.77
CA PRO A 56 -7.07 -11.88 11.84
C PRO A 56 -5.57 -12.07 11.55
N MET A 57 -4.80 -11.00 11.73
CA MET A 57 -3.34 -11.09 11.73
C MET A 57 -2.84 -11.87 12.96
N LYS A 58 -1.82 -12.70 12.75
CA LYS A 58 -1.08 -13.45 13.76
C LYS A 58 0.22 -12.71 14.09
N ARG A 59 0.42 -12.42 15.38
CA ARG A 59 1.63 -11.77 15.88
C ARG A 59 2.87 -12.63 15.59
N GLY A 60 3.89 -12.06 14.95
CA GLY A 60 5.13 -12.75 14.59
C GLY A 60 5.40 -12.70 13.08
N GLU A 61 4.91 -13.69 12.34
CA GLU A 61 5.13 -13.81 10.88
C GLU A 61 4.62 -12.58 10.10
N ASP A 62 3.43 -12.09 10.44
CA ASP A 62 2.85 -10.93 9.76
C ASP A 62 3.64 -9.64 10.03
N LEU A 63 4.25 -9.48 11.21
CA LEU A 63 5.05 -8.29 11.56
C LEU A 63 6.32 -8.20 10.71
N TRP A 64 6.98 -9.34 10.46
CA TRP A 64 8.16 -9.37 9.60
C TRP A 64 7.83 -8.94 8.16
N GLN A 65 6.65 -9.27 7.65
CA GLN A 65 6.22 -8.81 6.32
C GLN A 65 5.88 -7.31 6.32
N ILE A 66 5.37 -6.76 7.42
CA ILE A 66 5.21 -5.29 7.55
C ILE A 66 6.57 -4.60 7.54
N ASP A 67 7.57 -5.14 8.22
CA ASP A 67 8.95 -4.62 8.16
C ASP A 67 9.51 -4.67 6.74
N GLN A 68 9.18 -5.74 5.98
CA GLN A 68 9.54 -5.81 4.56
C GLN A 68 8.84 -4.73 3.74
N ILE A 69 7.53 -4.54 3.89
CA ILE A 69 6.80 -3.48 3.20
C ILE A 69 7.44 -2.12 3.48
N MET A 70 7.81 -1.84 4.73
CA MET A 70 8.53 -0.61 5.08
C MET A 70 9.86 -0.49 4.32
N ALA A 71 10.69 -1.54 4.35
CA ALA A 71 11.99 -1.54 3.69
C ALA A 71 11.86 -1.39 2.17
N HIS A 72 10.88 -2.03 1.54
CA HIS A 72 10.63 -1.92 0.10
C HIS A 72 10.07 -0.54 -0.26
N ALA A 73 9.17 0.02 0.53
CA ALA A 73 8.62 1.36 0.31
C ALA A 73 9.72 2.43 0.42
N MET A 74 10.59 2.36 1.43
CA MET A 74 11.73 3.28 1.59
C MET A 74 12.76 3.17 0.46
N ASN A 75 12.89 2.01 -0.17
CA ASN A 75 13.83 1.77 -1.28
C ASN A 75 13.17 1.88 -2.67
N SER A 76 11.90 2.29 -2.71
CA SER A 76 11.16 2.50 -3.95
C SER A 76 11.43 3.90 -4.53
N SER A 77 10.90 4.16 -5.74
CA SER A 77 10.88 5.49 -6.34
C SER A 77 9.68 6.34 -5.88
N LEU A 78 8.80 5.78 -5.03
CA LEU A 78 7.56 6.42 -4.65
C LEU A 78 7.85 7.73 -3.91
N LYS A 79 7.03 8.74 -4.22
CA LYS A 79 6.91 9.99 -3.46
C LYS A 79 5.66 9.99 -2.61
N VAL A 80 4.63 9.26 -3.05
CA VAL A 80 3.32 9.20 -2.40
C VAL A 80 2.84 7.75 -2.27
N PHE A 81 2.37 7.36 -1.10
CA PHE A 81 1.90 6.00 -0.82
C PHE A 81 0.59 5.97 -0.04
N ALA A 82 -0.49 5.54 -0.68
CA ALA A 82 -1.80 5.44 -0.07
C ALA A 82 -2.14 3.98 0.28
N ILE A 83 -2.53 3.77 1.53
CA ILE A 83 -3.02 2.50 2.05
C ILE A 83 -4.52 2.62 2.23
N ILE A 84 -5.31 1.73 1.67
CA ILE A 84 -6.76 1.72 1.87
C ILE A 84 -7.13 0.47 2.68
N ASP A 85 -7.65 0.70 3.88
CA ASP A 85 -8.16 -0.34 4.77
C ASP A 85 -9.55 0.09 5.27
N ARG A 86 -10.59 -0.51 4.70
CA ARG A 86 -11.99 -0.21 5.05
C ARG A 86 -12.34 -0.60 6.48
N SER A 87 -11.55 -1.47 7.12
CA SER A 87 -11.85 -1.97 8.45
C SER A 87 -11.47 -0.99 9.56
N GLN A 88 -10.53 -0.06 9.30
CA GLN A 88 -9.91 0.86 10.27
C GLN A 88 -9.37 0.18 11.55
N ARG A 89 -9.05 -1.11 11.52
CA ARG A 89 -8.74 -1.88 12.74
C ARG A 89 -7.25 -2.00 13.05
N ASN A 90 -6.39 -1.56 12.16
CA ASN A 90 -5.01 -1.99 12.13
C ASN A 90 -4.06 -0.88 12.57
N ALA A 91 -3.76 -0.84 13.88
CA ALA A 91 -2.82 0.12 14.47
C ALA A 91 -1.44 0.12 13.78
N TRP A 92 -1.04 -1.02 13.23
CA TRP A 92 0.23 -1.19 12.51
C TRP A 92 0.27 -0.46 11.16
N TRP A 93 -0.86 -0.25 10.47
CA TRP A 93 -0.87 0.64 9.30
C TRP A 93 -0.58 2.08 9.68
N LEU A 94 -1.08 2.52 10.84
CA LEU A 94 -0.78 3.85 11.35
C LEU A 94 0.70 3.98 11.73
N ASP A 95 1.26 2.96 12.38
CA ASP A 95 2.69 2.91 12.72
C ASP A 95 3.55 2.94 11.43
N LEU A 96 3.23 2.09 10.44
CA LEU A 96 3.92 2.08 9.15
C LEU A 96 3.85 3.45 8.46
N VAL A 97 2.65 4.03 8.36
CA VAL A 97 2.47 5.36 7.74
C VAL A 97 3.32 6.40 8.48
N SER A 98 3.31 6.39 9.82
CA SER A 98 4.11 7.31 10.62
C SER A 98 5.62 7.18 10.34
N GLU A 99 6.14 5.96 10.23
CA GLU A 99 7.57 5.72 9.94
C GLU A 99 7.94 6.10 8.50
N LEU A 100 7.05 5.85 7.53
CA LEU A 100 7.26 6.26 6.14
C LEU A 100 7.27 7.79 6.00
N GLU A 101 6.35 8.49 6.68
CA GLU A 101 6.33 9.96 6.73
C GLU A 101 7.61 10.54 7.35
N LYS A 102 8.11 9.95 8.45
CA LYS A 102 9.41 10.35 9.05
C LYS A 102 10.58 10.14 8.11
N SER A 103 10.48 9.17 7.21
CA SER A 103 11.49 8.86 6.19
C SER A 103 11.39 9.76 4.95
N GLY A 104 10.40 10.66 4.89
CA GLY A 104 10.19 11.60 3.80
C GLY A 104 9.27 11.11 2.69
N LEU A 105 8.68 9.91 2.81
CA LEU A 105 7.65 9.42 1.89
C LEU A 105 6.28 9.94 2.35
N GLU A 106 5.53 10.63 1.47
CA GLU A 106 4.18 11.08 1.81
C GLU A 106 3.24 9.86 1.85
N ALA A 107 2.99 9.33 3.04
CA ALA A 107 2.15 8.14 3.24
C ALA A 107 0.84 8.50 3.93
N ARG A 108 -0.27 7.83 3.58
CA ARG A 108 -1.55 8.06 4.26
C ARG A 108 -2.48 6.85 4.22
N LEU A 109 -3.21 6.66 5.32
CA LEU A 109 -4.26 5.66 5.45
C LEU A 109 -5.63 6.24 5.06
N PHE A 110 -6.40 5.48 4.29
CA PHE A 110 -7.74 5.83 3.83
C PHE A 110 -8.72 4.69 4.12
N TYR A 111 -9.98 5.04 4.31
CA TYR A 111 -11.10 4.09 4.33
C TYR A 111 -11.89 4.10 3.01
N ASP A 112 -11.76 5.16 2.23
CA ASP A 112 -12.45 5.36 0.96
C ASP A 112 -11.44 5.24 -0.20
N PRO A 113 -11.57 4.23 -1.08
CA PRO A 113 -10.70 4.05 -2.23
C PRO A 113 -10.76 5.20 -3.24
N GLN A 114 -11.89 5.88 -3.36
CA GLN A 114 -12.00 7.03 -4.25
C GLN A 114 -11.15 8.19 -3.72
N LEU A 115 -11.29 8.54 -2.44
CA LEU A 115 -10.50 9.60 -1.83
C LEU A 115 -9.00 9.32 -1.88
N ALA A 116 -8.60 8.07 -1.67
CA ALA A 116 -7.20 7.66 -1.78
C ALA A 116 -6.65 7.85 -3.19
N ARG A 117 -7.40 7.45 -4.22
CA ARG A 117 -7.00 7.62 -5.62
C ARG A 117 -6.88 9.09 -5.97
N GLU A 118 -7.91 9.90 -5.70
CA GLU A 118 -7.88 11.35 -5.93
C GLU A 118 -6.71 12.01 -5.21
N TRP A 119 -6.42 11.59 -3.98
CA TRP A 119 -5.28 12.08 -3.22
C TRP A 119 -3.93 11.72 -3.86
N VAL A 120 -3.75 10.52 -4.40
CA VAL A 120 -2.51 10.18 -5.13
C VAL A 120 -2.43 10.95 -6.45
N GLU A 121 -3.52 10.99 -7.23
CA GLU A 121 -3.56 11.62 -8.55
C GLU A 121 -3.25 13.13 -8.52
N THR A 122 -3.79 13.84 -7.53
CA THR A 122 -3.66 15.31 -7.45
C THR A 122 -2.24 15.79 -7.17
N ARG A 123 -1.32 14.91 -6.74
CA ARG A 123 0.08 15.25 -6.43
C ARG A 123 0.95 15.37 -7.67
N PHE A 124 0.48 14.82 -8.79
CA PHE A 124 1.28 14.72 -10.02
C PHE A 124 0.60 15.34 -11.24
N ASN A 125 -0.62 15.88 -11.06
CA ASN A 125 -1.36 16.61 -12.08
C ASN A 125 -1.31 18.14 -11.89
N SER A 126 -0.28 18.66 -11.21
CA SER A 126 -0.05 20.10 -10.99
C SER A 126 0.94 20.69 -12.00
#